data_AF-A0A1B6LAC0-F1
#
_entry.id   AF-A0A1B6LAC0-F1
#
_cell.length_a   1.000
_cell.length_b   1.000
_cell.length_c   1.000
_cell.angle_alpha   90.00
_cell.angle_beta   90.00
_cell.angle_gamma   90.00
#
_symmetry.space_group_name_H-M   'P 1'
#
loop_
_entity.id
_entity.type
_entity.pdbx_description
1 polymer ?
#
loop_
_entity_poly.entity_id
_entity_poly.type
_entity_poly.pdbx_seq_one_letter_code
_entity_poly.pdbx_strand_id
1 'polypeptide(L)'
;MLNQYSAIDMPQSIIYREKYGINGHSSVYVRNPKGDSSLVQLSNGLETPPRRSLYSSIVNFLAEVFLPQGYPESVREDYSRYQIWDTVQAFCSTISGILTTHAIMKSVGVGDAAATALSATLTWVLKDGIGMIGRIVFAWWRGHALDTDSKKWRLFADFLNDAAMCLELLLLPMFPSHSTQVLCITTSMKGIVGVAGGASRASITQHHAVRGNNGDVSAKDGSQETCVNLVASTVGMAMLSYTEDKMMIWALFTCVTLLHLLANYKAVKSLSLVTFNRERLNRYIRSYLLTDCSYGPQEVNQWESCIVGISYTDVELCGFEIKLGYSLQQLVESRKIGSEELVVMADMFNERTYMLLPHFKS
;
A
#
# COMPACT_ATOMS: atom_id res chain seq x y z
N MET A 1 -69.10 17.97 0.21
CA MET A 1 -69.19 16.96 1.27
C MET A 1 -67.83 16.86 1.94
N LEU A 2 -67.71 17.56 3.08
CA LEU A 2 -66.71 17.30 4.10
C LEU A 2 -66.98 15.94 4.75
N ASN A 3 -65.96 15.42 5.44
CA ASN A 3 -65.84 14.18 6.23
C ASN A 3 -65.17 13.04 5.46
N GLN A 4 -64.10 12.42 5.94
CA GLN A 4 -63.50 12.39 7.27
C GLN A 4 -62.12 11.74 7.10
N TYR A 5 -61.05 12.38 7.57
CA TYR A 5 -59.92 11.78 8.29
C TYR A 5 -59.03 12.94 8.76
N SER A 6 -59.54 13.68 9.73
CA SER A 6 -58.73 14.47 10.66
C SER A 6 -58.55 13.63 11.91
N ALA A 7 -57.32 13.22 12.20
CA ALA A 7 -56.74 13.17 13.55
C ALA A 7 -55.46 12.32 13.54
N ILE A 8 -54.35 12.99 13.85
CA ILE A 8 -53.22 12.51 14.66
C ILE A 8 -52.40 11.39 14.02
N ASP A 9 -51.17 11.71 13.59
CA ASP A 9 -50.05 10.85 13.95
C ASP A 9 -48.73 11.63 13.96
N MET A 10 -48.22 11.77 15.18
CA MET A 10 -46.89 12.10 15.70
C MET A 10 -45.81 12.73 14.79
N PRO A 11 -44.89 13.54 15.37
CA PRO A 11 -43.64 13.85 14.66
C PRO A 11 -43.02 12.51 14.25
N GLN A 12 -42.89 12.25 12.94
CA GLN A 12 -42.18 11.07 12.46
C GLN A 12 -40.79 11.15 13.09
N SER A 13 -40.57 10.37 14.14
CA SER A 13 -39.31 10.41 14.85
C SER A 13 -38.27 9.96 13.85
N ILE A 14 -37.41 10.90 13.44
CA ILE A 14 -36.24 10.57 12.63
C ILE A 14 -35.46 9.57 13.47
N ILE A 15 -35.44 8.32 13.01
CA ILE A 15 -34.74 7.25 13.72
C ILE A 15 -33.25 7.38 13.43
N TYR A 16 -32.91 7.62 12.17
CA TYR A 16 -31.53 7.70 11.73
C TYR A 16 -31.39 8.68 10.57
N ARG A 17 -30.31 9.46 10.59
CA ARG A 17 -29.87 10.27 9.46
C ARG A 17 -28.51 9.76 9.03
N GLU A 18 -28.43 9.28 7.81
CA GLU A 18 -27.18 8.90 7.17
C GLU A 18 -26.73 10.05 6.27
N LYS A 19 -25.45 10.42 6.32
CA LYS A 19 -24.85 11.39 5.39
C LYS A 19 -23.71 10.68 4.66
N TYR A 20 -23.70 10.76 3.33
CA TYR A 20 -22.83 9.93 2.51
C TYR A 20 -22.24 10.66 1.30
N GLY A 21 -20.96 10.40 1.03
CA GLY A 21 -20.23 10.83 -0.16
C GLY A 21 -19.80 12.30 -0.19
N ILE A 22 -19.05 12.67 -1.24
CA ILE A 22 -18.40 13.98 -1.43
C ILE A 22 -19.40 15.16 -1.40
N ASN A 23 -20.63 14.93 -1.85
CA ASN A 23 -21.68 15.95 -1.88
C ASN A 23 -22.51 16.00 -0.59
N GLY A 24 -22.21 15.13 0.39
CA GLY A 24 -22.89 15.09 1.67
C GLY A 24 -24.37 14.73 1.58
N HIS A 25 -24.74 13.82 0.67
CA HIS A 25 -26.13 13.42 0.47
C HIS A 25 -26.67 12.81 1.76
N SER A 26 -27.74 13.39 2.32
CA SER A 26 -28.32 12.89 3.56
C SER A 26 -29.59 12.07 3.29
N SER A 27 -29.56 10.81 3.66
CA SER A 27 -30.74 9.93 3.68
C SER A 27 -31.33 9.94 5.09
N VAL A 28 -32.63 10.21 5.20
CA VAL A 28 -33.34 10.19 6.49
C VAL A 28 -34.21 8.94 6.53
N TYR A 29 -34.11 8.16 7.61
CA TYR A 29 -34.91 6.96 7.82
C TYR A 29 -35.90 7.19 8.94
N VAL A 30 -37.17 6.90 8.65
CA VAL A 30 -38.30 7.00 9.59
C VAL A 30 -38.99 5.65 9.72
N ARG A 31 -39.70 5.47 10.83
CA ARG A 31 -40.53 4.28 11.02
C ARG A 31 -41.64 4.24 9.98
N ASN A 32 -41.92 3.06 9.42
CA ASN A 32 -43.01 2.89 8.47
C ASN A 32 -44.34 3.37 9.09
N PRO A 33 -45.03 4.36 8.48
CA PRO A 33 -46.29 4.88 9.01
C PRO A 33 -47.42 3.85 9.01
N LYS A 34 -47.29 2.75 8.25
CA LYS A 34 -48.32 1.72 8.12
C LYS A 34 -48.33 0.68 9.26
N GLY A 35 -47.62 0.96 10.36
CA GLY A 35 -47.63 0.11 11.57
C GLY A 35 -46.76 -1.14 11.50
N ASP A 36 -46.00 -1.32 10.42
CA ASP A 36 -45.04 -2.41 10.29
C ASP A 36 -43.69 -2.02 10.92
N SER A 37 -42.94 -2.99 11.46
CA SER A 37 -41.63 -2.74 12.12
C SER A 37 -40.50 -2.48 11.11
N SER A 38 -40.83 -1.95 9.94
CA SER A 38 -39.93 -1.64 8.84
C SER A 38 -39.49 -0.16 8.86
N LEU A 39 -38.26 0.09 8.40
CA LEU A 39 -37.72 1.43 8.18
C LEU A 39 -37.99 1.86 6.74
N VAL A 40 -38.42 3.11 6.54
CA VAL A 40 -38.61 3.70 5.21
C VAL A 40 -37.62 4.85 5.06
N GLN A 41 -36.84 4.81 3.99
CA GLN A 41 -36.02 5.95 3.59
C GLN A 41 -36.96 7.06 3.09
N LEU A 42 -36.97 8.20 3.76
CA LEU A 42 -37.44 9.44 3.18
C LEU A 42 -36.42 9.83 2.13
N SER A 43 -36.69 9.44 0.88
CA SER A 43 -36.14 10.19 -0.25
C SER A 43 -36.62 11.63 -0.08
N ASN A 44 -35.71 12.60 -0.12
CA ASN A 44 -36.04 14.03 -0.12
C ASN A 44 -36.91 14.34 -1.36
N GLY A 45 -38.20 14.02 -1.30
CA GLY A 45 -39.18 14.25 -2.36
C GLY A 45 -39.72 15.68 -2.41
N LEU A 46 -39.16 16.59 -1.61
CA LEU A 46 -39.57 18.00 -1.53
C LEU A 46 -38.49 18.99 -1.93
N GLU A 47 -37.27 18.53 -2.20
CA GLU A 47 -36.27 19.32 -2.92
C GLU A 47 -36.23 18.79 -4.35
N THR A 48 -36.70 19.60 -5.32
CA THR A 48 -36.39 19.34 -6.73
C THR A 48 -34.89 19.08 -6.83
N PRO A 49 -34.42 17.92 -7.36
CA PRO A 49 -33.00 17.70 -7.48
C PRO A 49 -32.43 18.90 -8.25
N PRO A 50 -31.43 19.62 -7.70
CA PRO A 50 -30.86 20.76 -8.39
C PRO A 50 -30.48 20.27 -9.79
N ARG A 51 -30.83 21.04 -10.83
CA ARG A 51 -30.57 20.68 -12.23
C ARG A 51 -29.09 20.34 -12.36
N ARG A 52 -28.76 19.05 -12.26
CA ARG A 52 -27.36 18.60 -12.13
C ARG A 52 -26.68 18.97 -13.43
N SER A 53 -25.67 19.83 -13.35
CA SER A 53 -24.87 20.11 -14.53
C SER A 53 -24.21 18.80 -14.98
N LEU A 54 -24.06 18.62 -16.28
CA LEU A 54 -23.37 17.45 -16.85
C LEU A 54 -22.01 17.21 -16.15
N TYR A 55 -21.31 18.30 -15.82
CA TYR A 55 -20.08 18.27 -15.03
C TYR A 55 -20.26 17.59 -13.66
N SER A 56 -21.26 17.98 -12.87
CA SER A 56 -21.51 17.36 -11.56
C SER A 56 -21.83 15.87 -11.66
N SER A 57 -22.55 15.46 -12.70
CA SER A 57 -22.85 14.05 -12.96
C SER A 57 -21.59 13.25 -13.33
N ILE A 58 -20.73 13.82 -14.18
CA ILE A 58 -19.45 13.19 -14.57
C ILE A 58 -18.53 13.08 -13.36
N VAL A 59 -18.38 14.14 -12.56
CA VAL A 59 -17.53 14.13 -11.36
C VAL A 59 -18.02 13.08 -10.37
N ASN A 60 -19.33 12.98 -10.15
CA ASN A 60 -19.90 11.95 -9.27
C ASN A 60 -19.64 10.55 -9.79
N PHE A 61 -19.81 10.31 -11.10
CA PHE A 61 -19.51 9.02 -11.71
C PHE A 61 -18.03 8.67 -11.57
N LEU A 62 -17.12 9.61 -11.85
CA LEU A 62 -15.67 9.39 -11.68
C LEU A 62 -15.31 9.12 -10.21
N ALA A 63 -15.92 9.84 -9.27
CA ALA A 63 -15.75 9.58 -7.85
C ALA A 63 -16.24 8.18 -7.47
N GLU A 64 -17.40 7.75 -7.97
CA GLU A 64 -17.91 6.39 -7.74
C GLU A 64 -17.01 5.31 -8.36
N VAL A 65 -16.37 5.58 -9.49
CA VAL A 65 -15.44 4.64 -10.14
C VAL A 65 -14.12 4.53 -9.35
N PHE A 66 -13.54 5.67 -8.97
CA PHE A 66 -12.15 5.72 -8.47
C PHE A 66 -12.01 5.87 -6.96
N LEU A 67 -13.03 6.35 -6.23
CA LEU A 67 -12.94 6.58 -4.79
C LEU A 67 -13.75 5.55 -4.01
N PRO A 68 -13.30 5.19 -2.79
CA PRO A 68 -14.04 4.30 -1.91
C PRO A 68 -15.42 4.84 -1.57
N GLN A 69 -16.36 3.91 -1.38
CA GLN A 69 -17.69 4.19 -0.91
C GLN A 69 -17.60 4.91 0.45
N GLY A 70 -18.19 6.11 0.53
CA GLY A 70 -18.21 6.91 1.74
C GLY A 70 -16.98 7.80 1.91
N TYR A 71 -16.19 7.98 0.85
CA TYR A 71 -15.13 8.97 0.81
C TYR A 71 -15.70 10.39 1.03
N PRO A 72 -15.03 11.24 1.82
CA PRO A 72 -13.72 11.02 2.45
C PRO A 72 -13.75 10.26 3.79
N GLU A 73 -14.90 10.14 4.45
CA GLU A 73 -14.99 9.64 5.83
C GLU A 73 -14.84 8.11 5.99
N SER A 74 -14.77 7.37 4.89
CA SER A 74 -14.53 5.93 4.87
C SER A 74 -13.04 5.56 4.80
N VAL A 75 -12.17 6.54 4.56
CA VAL A 75 -10.73 6.35 4.48
C VAL A 75 -9.98 7.25 5.45
N ARG A 76 -8.68 6.99 5.63
CA ARG A 76 -7.79 7.89 6.38
C ARG A 76 -7.55 9.19 5.62
N GLU A 77 -7.22 10.25 6.36
CA GLU A 77 -6.96 11.60 5.82
C GLU A 77 -5.74 11.67 4.89
N ASP A 78 -4.79 10.75 5.05
CA ASP A 78 -3.59 10.64 4.21
C ASP A 78 -3.84 9.94 2.86
N TYR A 79 -4.98 9.27 2.69
CA TYR A 79 -5.33 8.48 1.50
C TYR A 79 -5.13 9.27 0.20
N SER A 80 -5.71 10.46 0.10
CA SER A 80 -5.67 11.24 -1.14
C SER A 80 -4.26 11.71 -1.50
N ARG A 81 -3.48 12.11 -0.49
CA ARG A 81 -2.08 12.52 -0.73
C ARG A 81 -1.24 11.32 -1.18
N TYR A 82 -1.44 10.17 -0.54
CA TYR A 82 -0.79 8.93 -0.93
C TYR A 82 -1.15 8.55 -2.38
N GLN A 83 -2.44 8.50 -2.72
CA GLN A 83 -2.93 8.07 -4.03
C GLN A 83 -2.46 8.97 -5.19
N ILE A 84 -2.33 10.27 -4.97
CA ILE A 84 -1.78 11.18 -6.00
C ILE A 84 -0.33 10.80 -6.33
N TRP A 85 0.50 10.59 -5.31
CA TRP A 85 1.91 10.23 -5.51
C TRP A 85 2.07 8.79 -6.01
N ASP A 86 1.26 7.86 -5.52
CA ASP A 86 1.21 6.47 -5.99
C ASP A 86 0.79 6.39 -7.46
N THR A 87 -0.15 7.24 -7.90
CA THR A 87 -0.52 7.40 -9.32
C THR A 87 0.65 7.88 -10.18
N VAL A 88 1.38 8.92 -9.74
CA VAL A 88 2.57 9.39 -10.47
C VAL A 88 3.64 8.30 -10.54
N GLN A 89 3.83 7.57 -9.44
CA GLN A 89 4.74 6.44 -9.35
C GLN A 89 4.32 5.32 -10.34
N ALA A 90 3.07 4.86 -10.30
CA ALA A 90 2.55 3.84 -11.20
C ALA A 90 2.76 4.23 -12.68
N PHE A 91 2.41 5.47 -13.05
CA PHE A 91 2.62 5.99 -14.41
C PHE A 91 4.08 5.85 -14.87
N CYS A 92 5.02 6.28 -14.01
CA CYS A 92 6.45 6.20 -14.32
C CYS A 92 6.91 4.74 -14.45
N SER A 93 6.46 3.88 -13.54
CA SER A 93 6.80 2.45 -13.53
C SER A 93 6.34 1.76 -14.82
N THR A 94 5.13 2.07 -15.32
CA THR A 94 4.62 1.52 -16.58
C THR A 94 5.48 1.93 -17.78
N ILE A 95 5.87 3.22 -17.86
CA ILE A 95 6.72 3.72 -18.95
C ILE A 95 8.07 3.01 -18.95
N SER A 96 8.75 2.96 -17.80
CA SER A 96 10.02 2.22 -17.65
C SER A 96 9.86 0.73 -17.99
N GLY A 97 8.72 0.14 -17.59
CA GLY A 97 8.35 -1.22 -17.94
C GLY A 97 8.30 -1.45 -19.45
N ILE A 98 7.66 -0.56 -20.21
CA ILE A 98 7.54 -0.69 -21.68
C ILE A 98 8.89 -0.60 -22.38
N LEU A 99 9.73 0.37 -22.01
CA LEU A 99 11.08 0.50 -22.56
C LEU A 99 11.89 -0.78 -22.34
N THR A 100 11.76 -1.32 -21.14
CA THR A 100 12.48 -2.53 -20.75
C THR A 100 11.91 -3.78 -21.41
N THR A 101 10.59 -3.90 -21.53
CA THR A 101 9.92 -4.97 -22.28
C THR A 101 10.41 -5.00 -23.72
N HIS A 102 10.56 -3.85 -24.38
CA HIS A 102 11.11 -3.81 -25.74
C HIS A 102 12.54 -4.39 -25.80
N ALA A 103 13.42 -4.04 -24.87
CA ALA A 103 14.76 -4.61 -24.79
C ALA A 103 14.75 -6.13 -24.53
N ILE A 104 13.86 -6.60 -23.63
CA ILE A 104 13.65 -8.03 -23.37
C ILE A 104 13.21 -8.75 -24.65
N MET A 105 12.23 -8.21 -25.37
CA MET A 105 11.74 -8.81 -26.63
C MET A 105 12.84 -8.92 -27.67
N LYS A 106 13.63 -7.87 -27.85
CA LYS A 106 14.80 -7.91 -28.74
C LYS A 106 15.83 -8.95 -28.30
N SER A 107 16.06 -9.10 -26.98
CA SER A 107 17.04 -10.04 -26.43
C SER A 107 16.68 -11.52 -26.60
N VAL A 108 15.39 -11.83 -26.72
CA VAL A 108 14.90 -13.20 -27.00
C VAL A 108 14.76 -13.46 -28.50
N GLY A 109 15.23 -12.54 -29.34
CA GLY A 109 15.31 -12.71 -30.79
C GLY A 109 14.08 -12.23 -31.57
N VAL A 110 13.19 -11.44 -30.97
CA VAL A 110 12.09 -10.83 -31.73
C VAL A 110 12.67 -9.88 -32.77
N GLY A 111 12.40 -10.17 -34.04
CA GLY A 111 12.96 -9.45 -35.19
C GLY A 111 14.22 -10.08 -35.79
N ASP A 112 14.73 -11.18 -35.25
CA ASP A 112 15.85 -11.95 -35.81
C ASP A 112 15.33 -13.19 -36.58
N ALA A 113 15.74 -13.33 -37.84
CA ALA A 113 15.35 -14.46 -38.69
C ALA A 113 15.93 -15.80 -38.22
N ALA A 114 17.02 -15.79 -37.45
CA ALA A 114 17.63 -17.00 -36.89
C ALA A 114 17.02 -17.44 -35.55
N ALA A 115 16.22 -16.58 -34.90
CA ALA A 115 15.62 -16.89 -33.62
C ALA A 115 14.41 -17.82 -33.77
N THR A 116 14.25 -18.74 -32.84
CA THR A 116 13.14 -19.70 -32.84
C THR A 116 12.15 -19.41 -31.73
N ALA A 117 10.86 -19.68 -31.98
CA ALA A 117 9.84 -19.60 -30.94
C ALA A 117 10.14 -20.53 -29.75
N LEU A 118 10.77 -21.69 -30.00
CA LEU A 118 11.16 -22.64 -28.98
C LEU A 118 12.21 -22.05 -28.02
N SER A 119 13.29 -21.46 -28.54
CA SER A 119 14.34 -20.85 -27.69
C SER A 119 13.79 -19.71 -26.85
N ALA A 120 12.96 -18.84 -27.43
CA ALA A 120 12.30 -17.76 -26.69
C ALA A 120 11.37 -18.30 -25.58
N THR A 121 10.61 -19.35 -25.87
CA THR A 121 9.72 -20.02 -24.90
C THR A 121 10.52 -20.62 -23.73
N LEU A 122 11.61 -21.31 -24.02
CA LEU A 122 12.48 -21.89 -22.99
C LEU A 122 13.07 -20.80 -22.07
N THR A 123 13.56 -19.70 -22.65
CA THR A 123 14.02 -18.55 -21.86
C THR A 123 12.91 -17.99 -20.97
N TRP A 124 11.67 -17.91 -21.46
CA TRP A 124 10.54 -17.41 -20.68
C TRP A 124 10.18 -18.30 -19.50
N VAL A 125 10.09 -19.61 -19.74
CA VAL A 125 9.80 -20.60 -18.68
C VAL A 125 10.91 -20.60 -17.62
N LEU A 126 12.18 -20.55 -18.03
CA LEU A 126 13.31 -20.54 -17.10
C LEU A 126 13.33 -19.27 -16.25
N LYS A 127 13.23 -18.08 -16.86
CA LYS A 127 13.25 -16.82 -16.09
C LYS A 127 12.08 -16.72 -15.12
N ASP A 128 10.88 -17.15 -15.53
CA ASP A 128 9.68 -17.09 -14.69
C ASP A 128 9.75 -18.13 -13.57
N GLY A 129 10.24 -19.34 -13.86
CA GLY A 129 10.45 -20.38 -12.85
C GLY A 129 11.41 -19.93 -11.75
N ILE A 130 12.56 -19.34 -12.11
CA ILE A 130 13.49 -18.80 -11.10
C ILE A 130 12.88 -17.61 -10.35
N GLY A 131 12.14 -16.73 -11.04
CA GLY A 131 11.37 -15.65 -10.40
C GLY A 131 10.40 -16.15 -9.33
N MET A 132 9.65 -17.21 -9.62
CA MET A 132 8.73 -17.86 -8.68
C MET A 132 9.46 -18.45 -7.47
N ILE A 133 10.60 -19.10 -7.68
CA ILE A 133 11.45 -19.62 -6.59
C ILE A 133 11.91 -18.46 -5.69
N GLY A 134 12.42 -17.38 -6.28
CA GLY A 134 12.87 -16.19 -5.54
C GLY A 134 11.76 -15.59 -4.68
N ARG A 135 10.55 -15.49 -5.22
CA ARG A 135 9.34 -15.06 -4.50
C ARG A 135 9.05 -15.95 -3.29
N ILE A 136 9.04 -17.27 -3.45
CA ILE A 136 8.75 -18.22 -2.36
C ILE A 136 9.81 -18.12 -1.27
N VAL A 137 11.10 -18.14 -1.64
CA VAL A 137 12.22 -18.06 -0.70
C VAL A 137 12.18 -16.76 0.09
N PHE A 138 11.93 -15.62 -0.58
CA PHE A 138 11.86 -14.33 0.08
C PHE A 138 10.65 -14.23 1.03
N ALA A 139 9.48 -14.72 0.62
CA ALA A 139 8.30 -14.75 1.48
C ALA A 139 8.54 -15.58 2.75
N TRP A 140 9.18 -16.75 2.62
CA TRP A 140 9.58 -17.57 3.77
C TRP A 140 10.58 -16.85 4.68
N TRP A 141 11.58 -16.19 4.11
CA TRP A 141 12.67 -15.57 4.88
C TRP A 141 12.25 -14.28 5.59
N ARG A 142 11.48 -13.40 4.92
CA ARG A 142 11.20 -12.03 5.38
C ARG A 142 9.73 -11.70 5.58
N GLY A 143 8.80 -12.61 5.28
CA GLY A 143 7.35 -12.34 5.30
C GLY A 143 6.83 -11.71 6.60
N HIS A 144 7.30 -12.20 7.75
CA HIS A 144 6.88 -11.72 9.09
C HIS A 144 7.23 -10.25 9.40
N ALA A 145 8.16 -9.64 8.66
CA ALA A 145 8.62 -8.26 8.91
C ALA A 145 8.05 -7.25 7.90
N LEU A 146 7.30 -7.69 6.89
CA LEU A 146 6.83 -6.82 5.81
C LEU A 146 5.76 -5.82 6.27
N ASP A 147 4.89 -6.24 7.19
CA ASP A 147 3.83 -5.38 7.74
C ASP A 147 4.38 -4.28 8.66
N THR A 148 5.42 -4.60 9.44
CA THR A 148 5.99 -3.72 10.47
C THR A 148 6.67 -2.48 9.89
N ASP A 149 7.36 -2.64 8.76
CA ASP A 149 8.19 -1.61 8.11
C ASP A 149 7.68 -1.33 6.68
N SER A 150 6.36 -1.25 6.50
CA SER A 150 5.70 -1.14 5.19
C SER A 150 6.23 0.00 4.32
N LYS A 151 6.50 1.19 4.90
CA LYS A 151 7.14 2.31 4.18
C LYS A 151 8.51 1.96 3.59
N LYS A 152 9.35 1.26 4.36
CA LYS A 152 10.70 0.90 3.95
C LYS A 152 10.67 -0.16 2.87
N TRP A 153 9.82 -1.18 3.05
CA TRP A 153 9.65 -2.23 2.06
C TRP A 153 9.05 -1.73 0.76
N ARG A 154 8.13 -0.76 0.81
CA ARG A 154 7.56 -0.12 -0.39
C ARG A 154 8.61 0.63 -1.19
N LEU A 155 9.49 1.40 -0.54
CA LEU A 155 10.57 2.11 -1.21
C LEU A 155 11.68 1.17 -1.72
N PHE A 156 12.03 0.15 -0.92
CA PHE A 156 13.00 -0.88 -1.31
C PHE A 156 12.53 -1.68 -2.52
N ALA A 157 11.25 -2.07 -2.57
CA ALA A 157 10.68 -2.81 -3.69
C ALA A 157 10.83 -2.02 -5.00
N ASP A 158 10.49 -0.74 -4.99
CA ASP A 158 10.59 0.09 -6.21
C ASP A 158 12.04 0.35 -6.61
N PHE A 159 12.94 0.58 -5.65
CA PHE A 159 14.38 0.68 -5.95
C PHE A 159 14.92 -0.61 -6.58
N LEU A 160 14.55 -1.77 -6.03
CA LEU A 160 14.97 -3.07 -6.56
C LEU A 160 14.38 -3.36 -7.94
N ASN A 161 13.14 -2.91 -8.19
CA ASN A 161 12.49 -3.00 -9.50
C ASN A 161 13.23 -2.16 -10.55
N ASP A 162 13.55 -0.91 -10.20
CA ASP A 162 14.27 0.01 -11.08
C ASP A 162 15.69 -0.50 -11.36
N ALA A 163 16.35 -1.07 -10.36
CA ALA A 163 17.65 -1.72 -10.53
C ALA A 163 17.54 -2.92 -11.49
N ALA A 164 16.51 -3.76 -11.36
CA ALA A 164 16.29 -4.88 -12.26
C ALA A 164 16.05 -4.41 -13.72
N MET A 165 15.23 -3.38 -13.91
CA MET A 165 14.98 -2.80 -15.25
C MET A 165 16.24 -2.15 -15.84
N CYS A 166 17.03 -1.46 -15.01
CA CYS A 166 18.31 -0.88 -15.43
C CYS A 166 19.29 -1.97 -15.89
N LEU A 167 19.39 -3.07 -15.16
CA LEU A 167 20.21 -4.23 -15.55
C LEU A 167 19.73 -4.85 -16.87
N GLU A 168 18.42 -4.95 -17.09
CA GLU A 168 17.86 -5.46 -18.36
C GLU A 168 18.23 -4.52 -19.53
N LEU A 169 18.03 -3.22 -19.38
CA LEU A 169 18.38 -2.23 -20.42
C LEU A 169 19.88 -2.17 -20.71
N LEU A 170 20.73 -2.35 -19.69
CA LEU A 170 22.18 -2.30 -19.83
C LEU A 170 22.76 -3.61 -20.38
N LEU A 171 22.42 -4.74 -19.76
CA LEU A 171 23.12 -6.00 -19.98
C LEU A 171 22.58 -6.78 -21.17
N LEU A 172 21.29 -6.69 -21.49
CA LEU A 172 20.73 -7.46 -22.61
C LEU A 172 21.35 -7.05 -23.96
N PRO A 173 21.58 -5.75 -24.26
CA PRO A 173 22.27 -5.36 -25.49
C PRO A 173 23.79 -5.64 -25.45
N MET A 174 24.41 -5.60 -24.27
CA MET A 174 25.86 -5.79 -24.11
C MET A 174 26.28 -7.27 -24.14
N PHE A 175 25.44 -8.16 -23.63
CA PHE A 175 25.72 -9.59 -23.53
C PHE A 175 24.57 -10.44 -24.11
N PRO A 176 24.29 -10.38 -25.42
CA PRO A 176 23.17 -11.11 -26.02
C PRO A 176 23.21 -12.63 -25.81
N SER A 177 24.42 -13.22 -25.76
CA SER A 177 24.63 -14.64 -25.51
C SER A 177 24.27 -15.09 -24.09
N HIS A 178 24.15 -14.15 -23.15
CA HIS A 178 23.82 -14.41 -21.75
C HIS A 178 22.44 -13.86 -21.35
N SER A 179 21.58 -13.58 -22.34
CA SER A 179 20.26 -12.97 -22.11
C SER A 179 19.41 -13.77 -21.13
N THR A 180 19.41 -15.09 -21.23
CA THR A 180 18.64 -15.97 -20.32
C THR A 180 19.10 -15.81 -18.87
N GLN A 181 20.42 -15.79 -18.62
CA GLN A 181 20.99 -15.64 -17.28
C GLN A 181 20.65 -14.27 -16.68
N VAL A 182 20.77 -13.20 -17.49
CA VAL A 182 20.39 -11.84 -17.08
C VAL A 182 18.90 -11.81 -16.70
N LEU A 183 18.03 -12.34 -17.56
CA LEU A 183 16.58 -12.36 -17.31
C LEU A 183 16.22 -13.18 -16.07
N CYS A 184 16.90 -14.30 -15.80
CA CYS A 184 16.69 -15.08 -14.58
C CYS A 184 17.03 -14.27 -13.32
N ILE A 185 18.15 -13.54 -13.32
CA ILE A 185 18.56 -12.70 -12.19
C ILE A 185 17.53 -11.57 -11.99
N THR A 186 17.18 -10.86 -13.05
CA THR A 186 16.31 -9.68 -12.96
C THR A 186 14.87 -10.07 -12.65
N THR A 187 14.38 -11.22 -13.14
CA THR A 187 13.06 -11.75 -12.79
C THR A 187 13.05 -12.28 -11.34
N SER A 188 14.17 -12.78 -10.81
CA SER A 188 14.29 -13.09 -9.37
C SER A 188 14.18 -11.85 -8.50
N MET A 189 14.85 -10.76 -8.90
CA MET A 189 14.72 -9.46 -8.23
C MET A 189 13.26 -8.99 -8.26
N LYS A 190 12.61 -9.01 -9.42
CA LYS A 190 11.19 -8.66 -9.57
C LYS A 190 10.25 -9.59 -8.78
N GLY A 191 10.62 -10.86 -8.60
CA GLY A 191 9.91 -11.79 -7.72
C GLY A 191 9.92 -11.32 -6.25
N ILE A 192 11.07 -10.83 -5.77
CA ILE A 192 11.19 -10.21 -4.43
C ILE A 192 10.35 -8.93 -4.35
N VAL A 193 10.43 -8.07 -5.38
CA VAL A 193 9.62 -6.85 -5.51
C VAL A 193 8.13 -7.18 -5.38
N GLY A 194 7.65 -8.20 -6.08
CA GLY A 194 6.23 -8.59 -6.03
C GLY A 194 5.76 -8.97 -4.64
N VAL A 195 6.62 -9.59 -3.81
CA VAL A 195 6.27 -9.92 -2.42
C VAL A 195 6.32 -8.69 -1.52
N ALA A 196 7.43 -7.94 -1.55
CA ALA A 196 7.61 -6.76 -0.70
C ALA A 196 6.60 -5.65 -1.02
N GLY A 197 6.38 -5.37 -2.31
CA GLY A 197 5.38 -4.44 -2.81
C GLY A 197 3.96 -4.89 -2.51
N GLY A 198 3.64 -6.17 -2.73
CA GLY A 198 2.32 -6.72 -2.44
C GLY A 198 1.95 -6.66 -0.95
N ALA A 199 2.88 -7.05 -0.07
CA ALA A 199 2.65 -7.01 1.38
C ALA A 199 2.55 -5.58 1.93
N SER A 200 3.46 -4.69 1.51
CA SER A 200 3.40 -3.28 1.93
C SER A 200 2.13 -2.59 1.44
N ARG A 201 1.68 -2.87 0.21
CA ARG A 201 0.38 -2.40 -0.31
C ARG A 201 -0.77 -2.93 0.53
N ALA A 202 -0.81 -4.23 0.87
CA ALA A 202 -1.86 -4.79 1.71
C ALA A 202 -1.94 -4.10 3.08
N SER A 203 -0.78 -3.87 3.72
CA SER A 203 -0.68 -3.13 4.99
C SER A 203 -1.20 -1.68 4.86
N ILE A 204 -0.85 -0.99 3.78
CA ILE A 204 -1.32 0.39 3.50
C ILE A 204 -2.83 0.43 3.23
N THR A 205 -3.36 -0.51 2.45
CA THR A 205 -4.80 -0.63 2.20
C THR A 205 -5.56 -0.87 3.50
N GLN A 206 -5.06 -1.75 4.37
CA GLN A 206 -5.63 -1.97 5.69
C GLN A 206 -5.59 -0.71 6.56
N HIS A 207 -4.48 0.04 6.52
CA HIS A 207 -4.37 1.33 7.22
C HIS A 207 -5.42 2.33 6.74
N HIS A 208 -5.62 2.45 5.43
CA HIS A 208 -6.58 3.36 4.82
C HIS A 208 -8.04 2.95 5.07
N ALA A 209 -8.35 1.66 5.27
CA ALA A 209 -9.72 1.17 5.46
C ALA A 209 -10.24 1.41 6.89
N VAL A 210 -10.86 2.57 7.14
CA VAL A 210 -11.31 2.97 8.49
C VAL A 210 -12.62 2.30 8.90
N ARG A 211 -13.46 1.88 7.96
CA ARG A 211 -14.80 1.31 8.23
C ARG A 211 -14.87 -0.20 7.97
N GLY A 212 -13.75 -0.90 8.03
CA GLY A 212 -13.68 -2.31 7.61
C GLY A 212 -13.89 -2.51 6.11
N ASN A 213 -13.77 -1.43 5.31
CA ASN A 213 -13.97 -1.37 3.88
C ASN A 213 -12.72 -1.75 3.07
N ASN A 214 -11.92 -2.70 3.56
CA ASN A 214 -10.62 -3.08 2.95
C ASN A 214 -10.76 -3.55 1.50
N GLY A 215 -11.80 -4.34 1.21
CA GLY A 215 -12.08 -4.81 -0.15
C GLY A 215 -12.40 -3.69 -1.14
N ASP A 216 -13.17 -2.69 -0.69
CA ASP A 216 -13.53 -1.53 -1.52
C ASP A 216 -12.31 -0.62 -1.73
N VAL A 217 -11.55 -0.29 -0.69
CA VAL A 217 -10.29 0.48 -0.82
C VAL A 217 -9.34 -0.22 -1.80
N SER A 218 -9.16 -1.54 -1.67
CA SER A 218 -8.33 -2.34 -2.58
C SER A 218 -8.84 -2.31 -4.03
N ALA A 219 -10.14 -2.46 -4.25
CA ALA A 219 -10.73 -2.46 -5.59
C ALA A 219 -10.60 -1.08 -6.28
N LYS A 220 -10.76 0.00 -5.52
CA LYS A 220 -10.63 1.38 -6.02
C LYS A 220 -9.19 1.74 -6.34
N ASP A 221 -8.26 1.38 -5.45
CA ASP A 221 -6.82 1.48 -5.68
C ASP A 221 -6.41 0.70 -6.95
N GLY A 222 -6.87 -0.54 -7.12
CA GLY A 222 -6.64 -1.31 -8.33
C GLY A 222 -7.25 -0.70 -9.60
N SER A 223 -8.41 -0.04 -9.49
CA SER A 223 -9.03 0.66 -10.62
C SER A 223 -8.25 1.92 -11.02
N GLN A 224 -7.74 2.68 -10.05
CA GLN A 224 -6.86 3.83 -10.29
C GLN A 224 -5.59 3.39 -11.00
N GLU A 225 -4.90 2.38 -10.47
CA GLU A 225 -3.69 1.82 -11.06
C GLU A 225 -3.93 1.31 -12.50
N THR A 226 -5.04 0.59 -12.74
CA THR A 226 -5.39 0.09 -14.07
C THR A 226 -5.59 1.23 -15.08
N CYS A 227 -6.29 2.30 -14.69
CA CYS A 227 -6.50 3.46 -15.55
C CYS A 227 -5.17 4.16 -15.87
N VAL A 228 -4.33 4.35 -14.86
CA VAL A 228 -3.00 4.97 -15.03
C VAL A 228 -2.12 4.12 -15.93
N ASN A 229 -2.09 2.80 -15.73
CA ASN A 229 -1.34 1.87 -16.56
C ASN A 229 -1.81 1.92 -18.02
N LEU A 230 -3.11 2.06 -18.28
CA LEU A 230 -3.64 2.21 -19.64
C LEU A 230 -3.12 3.49 -20.31
N VAL A 231 -3.24 4.63 -19.63
CA VAL A 231 -2.76 5.93 -20.14
C VAL A 231 -1.25 5.90 -20.36
N ALA A 232 -0.50 5.44 -19.37
CA ALA A 232 0.95 5.31 -19.46
C ALA A 232 1.36 4.35 -20.58
N SER A 233 0.60 3.27 -20.82
CA SER A 233 0.89 2.35 -21.91
C SER A 233 0.71 2.97 -23.28
N THR A 234 -0.35 3.76 -23.48
CA THR A 234 -0.52 4.53 -24.72
C THR A 234 0.62 5.51 -24.93
N VAL A 235 1.01 6.25 -23.89
CA VAL A 235 2.14 7.19 -23.96
C VAL A 235 3.45 6.46 -24.26
N GLY A 236 3.77 5.39 -23.53
CA GLY A 236 5.00 4.61 -23.70
C GLY A 236 5.11 3.97 -25.08
N MET A 237 4.00 3.48 -25.63
CA MET A 237 3.95 2.95 -27.00
C MET A 237 4.25 4.03 -28.05
N ALA A 238 3.65 5.22 -27.89
CA ALA A 238 3.94 6.36 -28.77
C ALA A 238 5.42 6.74 -28.65
N MET A 239 5.95 6.86 -27.43
CA MET A 239 7.37 7.17 -27.21
C MET A 239 8.28 6.17 -27.90
N LEU A 240 8.03 4.86 -27.75
CA LEU A 240 8.84 3.81 -28.36
C LEU A 240 8.81 3.88 -29.90
N SER A 241 7.68 4.26 -30.49
CA SER A 241 7.50 4.34 -31.94
C SER A 241 8.24 5.53 -32.58
N TYR A 242 8.52 6.59 -31.81
CA TYR A 242 9.24 7.78 -32.27
C TYR A 242 10.68 7.88 -31.75
N THR A 243 11.14 6.90 -30.96
CA THR A 243 12.43 6.93 -30.26
C THR A 243 13.30 5.74 -30.67
N GLU A 244 14.21 5.96 -31.62
CA GLU A 244 15.19 4.94 -32.03
C GLU A 244 16.58 5.16 -31.39
N ASP A 245 16.87 6.37 -30.90
CA ASP A 245 18.17 6.71 -30.32
C ASP A 245 18.35 6.16 -28.91
N LYS A 246 19.43 5.39 -28.72
CA LYS A 246 19.82 4.81 -27.43
C LYS A 246 20.03 5.86 -26.35
N MET A 247 20.63 7.01 -26.68
CA MET A 247 20.85 8.06 -25.68
C MET A 247 19.53 8.64 -25.20
N MET A 248 18.56 8.83 -26.10
CA MET A 248 17.22 9.28 -25.74
C MET A 248 16.46 8.26 -24.88
N ILE A 249 16.58 6.96 -25.16
CA ILE A 249 15.99 5.90 -24.31
C ILE A 249 16.57 5.94 -22.90
N TRP A 250 17.90 6.06 -22.77
CA TRP A 250 18.55 6.15 -21.47
C TRP A 250 18.19 7.42 -20.71
N ALA A 251 18.18 8.58 -21.38
CA ALA A 251 17.77 9.84 -20.79
C ALA A 251 16.32 9.79 -20.28
N LEU A 252 15.42 9.22 -21.08
CA LEU A 252 14.02 9.01 -20.71
C LEU A 252 13.89 8.07 -19.52
N PHE A 253 14.52 6.89 -19.59
CA PHE A 253 14.50 5.90 -18.50
C PHE A 253 15.03 6.51 -17.20
N THR A 254 16.17 7.20 -17.23
CA THR A 254 16.72 7.86 -16.04
C THR A 254 15.78 8.93 -15.50
N CYS A 255 15.20 9.79 -16.35
CA CYS A 255 14.28 10.84 -15.90
C CYS A 255 13.02 10.25 -15.24
N VAL A 256 12.42 9.26 -15.88
CA VAL A 256 11.20 8.59 -15.40
C VAL A 256 11.49 7.80 -14.12
N THR A 257 12.62 7.10 -14.02
CA THR A 257 13.04 6.38 -12.81
C THR A 257 13.31 7.33 -11.64
N LEU A 258 13.94 8.50 -11.87
CA LEU A 258 14.12 9.49 -10.81
C LEU A 258 12.78 10.03 -10.30
N LEU A 259 11.84 10.31 -11.22
CA LEU A 259 10.49 10.74 -10.86
C LEU A 259 9.72 9.63 -10.13
N HIS A 260 9.85 8.38 -10.57
CA HIS A 260 9.28 7.20 -9.93
C HIS A 260 9.70 7.08 -8.45
N LEU A 261 11.00 7.11 -8.17
CA LEU A 261 11.53 7.01 -6.81
C LEU A 261 11.16 8.22 -5.95
N LEU A 262 11.17 9.43 -6.52
CA LEU A 262 10.73 10.64 -5.83
C LEU A 262 9.24 10.55 -5.46
N ALA A 263 8.40 10.12 -6.40
CA ALA A 263 6.97 9.96 -6.19
C ALA A 263 6.69 8.92 -5.11
N ASN A 264 7.34 7.75 -5.14
CA ASN A 264 7.21 6.77 -4.06
C ASN A 264 7.65 7.34 -2.72
N TYR A 265 8.81 8.01 -2.66
CA TYR A 265 9.28 8.65 -1.43
C TYR A 265 8.26 9.64 -0.87
N LYS A 266 7.64 10.46 -1.72
CA LYS A 266 6.57 11.39 -1.32
C LYS A 266 5.30 10.65 -0.88
N ALA A 267 4.93 9.56 -1.56
CA ALA A 267 3.80 8.71 -1.17
C ALA A 267 4.00 8.15 0.24
N VAL A 268 5.09 7.44 0.50
CA VAL A 268 5.35 6.82 1.82
C VAL A 268 5.55 7.85 2.93
N LYS A 269 6.09 9.04 2.62
CA LYS A 269 6.20 10.14 3.60
C LYS A 269 4.85 10.79 3.93
N SER A 270 3.87 10.72 3.04
CA SER A 270 2.53 11.25 3.29
C SER A 270 1.71 10.38 4.24
N LEU A 271 2.03 9.09 4.34
CA LEU A 271 1.36 8.16 5.25
C LEU A 271 1.54 8.58 6.71
N SER A 272 0.43 8.58 7.45
CA SER A 272 0.29 8.88 8.86
C SER A 272 -0.19 7.63 9.61
N LEU A 273 0.67 6.61 9.66
CA LEU A 273 0.37 5.32 10.29
C LEU A 273 0.09 5.50 11.80
N VAL A 274 -0.91 4.79 12.30
CA VAL A 274 -1.46 4.96 13.67
C VAL A 274 -0.94 3.94 14.70
N THR A 275 0.00 3.09 14.31
CA THR A 275 0.59 2.06 15.17
C THR A 275 2.06 2.34 15.43
N PHE A 276 2.63 1.83 16.51
CA PHE A 276 4.09 1.85 16.70
C PHE A 276 4.72 0.62 16.03
N ASN A 277 5.75 0.84 15.21
CA ASN A 277 6.77 -0.18 14.95
C ASN A 277 7.96 0.03 15.90
N ARG A 278 8.98 -0.83 15.79
CA ARG A 278 10.19 -0.77 16.63
C ARG A 278 10.89 0.60 16.55
N GLU A 279 11.11 1.12 15.34
CA GLU A 279 11.78 2.42 15.19
C GLU A 279 10.93 3.57 15.75
N ARG A 280 9.63 3.61 15.46
CA ARG A 280 8.73 4.64 15.99
C ARG A 280 8.65 4.57 17.51
N LEU A 281 8.62 3.37 18.10
CA LEU A 281 8.70 3.21 19.55
C LEU A 281 10.01 3.78 20.12
N ASN A 282 11.15 3.45 19.50
CA ASN A 282 12.44 3.95 19.97
C ASN A 282 12.55 5.47 19.91
N ARG A 283 12.03 6.07 18.83
CA ARG A 283 11.99 7.53 18.66
C ARG A 283 11.05 8.18 19.66
N TYR A 284 9.90 7.56 19.93
CA TYR A 284 8.97 8.00 20.98
C TYR A 284 9.68 8.01 22.34
N ILE A 285 10.29 6.90 22.77
CA ILE A 285 10.97 6.79 24.07
C ILE A 285 12.09 7.84 24.17
N ARG A 286 12.91 7.98 23.13
CA ARG A 286 13.98 9.00 23.10
C ARG A 286 13.41 10.41 23.29
N SER A 287 12.35 10.74 22.54
CA SER A 287 11.75 12.07 22.61
C SER A 287 11.13 12.34 23.98
N TYR A 288 10.43 11.35 24.55
CA TYR A 288 9.86 11.42 25.89
C TYR A 288 10.94 11.66 26.94
N LEU A 289 12.04 10.89 26.91
CA LEU A 289 13.15 11.05 27.86
C LEU A 289 13.85 12.42 27.75
N LEU A 290 13.83 13.06 26.58
CA LEU A 290 14.47 14.37 26.37
C LEU A 290 13.56 15.56 26.65
N THR A 291 12.26 15.42 26.44
CA THR A 291 11.31 16.55 26.42
C THR A 291 10.22 16.45 27.48
N ASP A 292 10.09 15.29 28.14
CA ASP A 292 8.98 14.95 29.06
C ASP A 292 7.58 15.13 28.41
N CYS A 293 7.55 15.12 27.06
CA CYS A 293 6.34 15.25 26.26
C CYS A 293 5.95 13.90 25.66
N SER A 294 4.67 13.56 25.74
CA SER A 294 4.09 12.38 25.10
C SER A 294 3.64 12.72 23.69
N TYR A 295 4.14 11.97 22.70
CA TYR A 295 3.78 12.11 21.29
C TYR A 295 2.97 10.90 20.82
N GLY A 296 1.97 11.14 19.97
CA GLY A 296 1.19 10.10 19.33
C GLY A 296 1.95 9.36 18.21
N PRO A 297 1.52 8.13 17.85
CA PRO A 297 2.12 7.37 16.74
C PRO A 297 2.22 8.15 15.42
N GLN A 298 1.22 8.98 15.12
CA GLN A 298 1.14 9.79 13.90
C GLN A 298 2.23 10.86 13.83
N GLU A 299 2.57 11.46 14.96
CA GLU A 299 3.62 12.49 15.06
C GLU A 299 4.99 11.83 14.86
N VAL A 300 5.23 10.75 15.61
CA VAL A 300 6.50 10.02 15.56
C VAL A 300 6.73 9.33 14.21
N ASN A 301 5.66 8.95 13.53
CA ASN A 301 5.66 8.44 12.16
C ASN A 301 6.32 9.40 11.16
N GLN A 302 6.31 10.71 11.40
CA GLN A 302 7.00 11.67 10.53
C GLN A 302 8.52 11.61 10.69
N TRP A 303 9.01 11.11 11.82
CA TRP A 303 10.44 11.04 12.15
C TRP A 303 11.09 9.73 11.73
N GLU A 304 10.30 8.70 11.41
CA GLU A 304 10.82 7.41 10.99
C GLU A 304 11.50 7.50 9.62
N SER A 305 12.56 6.69 9.45
CA SER A 305 13.22 6.51 8.17
C SER A 305 12.37 5.66 7.23
N CYS A 306 12.36 6.03 5.94
CA CYS A 306 11.75 5.23 4.89
C CYS A 306 12.77 4.32 4.17
N ILE A 307 14.03 4.27 4.64
CA ILE A 307 15.10 3.51 3.98
C ILE A 307 15.40 2.25 4.80
N VAL A 308 15.37 1.09 4.14
CA VAL A 308 15.75 -0.19 4.76
C VAL A 308 17.21 -0.13 5.24
N GLY A 309 17.46 -0.62 6.45
CA GLY A 309 18.81 -0.64 7.05
C GLY A 309 19.24 0.67 7.70
N ILE A 310 18.52 1.77 7.47
CA ILE A 310 18.73 3.05 8.17
C ILE A 310 17.57 3.21 9.16
N SER A 311 17.78 2.85 10.42
CA SER A 311 16.74 2.93 11.45
C SER A 311 17.37 3.19 12.81
N TYR A 312 16.69 3.99 13.64
CA TYR A 312 17.12 4.21 15.01
C TYR A 312 16.81 2.98 15.85
N THR A 313 17.85 2.33 16.36
CA THR A 313 17.78 1.02 17.00
C THR A 313 17.66 1.11 18.51
N ASP A 314 17.18 0.04 19.15
CA ASP A 314 17.08 0.00 20.61
C ASP A 314 18.46 0.04 21.28
N VAL A 315 19.48 -0.52 20.61
CA VAL A 315 20.86 -0.49 21.12
C VAL A 315 21.37 0.95 21.18
N GLU A 316 21.06 1.78 20.18
CA GLU A 316 21.38 3.21 20.22
C GLU A 316 20.57 3.97 21.27
N LEU A 317 19.37 3.48 21.62
CA LEU A 317 18.52 4.09 22.64
C LEU A 317 18.98 3.78 24.07
N CYS A 318 19.16 2.50 24.40
CA CYS A 318 19.35 2.04 25.78
C CYS A 318 20.51 1.05 25.96
N GLY A 319 21.29 0.76 24.92
CA GLY A 319 22.46 -0.13 24.99
C GLY A 319 22.14 -1.63 24.97
N PHE A 320 20.87 -2.02 24.84
CA PHE A 320 20.43 -3.42 24.76
C PHE A 320 19.28 -3.59 23.76
N GLU A 321 19.01 -4.85 23.40
CA GLU A 321 17.96 -5.20 22.44
C GLU A 321 16.58 -5.31 23.12
N ILE A 322 15.57 -4.60 22.58
CA ILE A 322 14.17 -4.75 22.99
C ILE A 322 13.49 -5.72 22.01
N LYS A 323 12.97 -6.84 22.53
CA LYS A 323 12.19 -7.81 21.75
C LYS A 323 10.71 -7.71 22.09
N LEU A 324 9.93 -7.26 21.12
CA LEU A 324 8.47 -7.21 21.21
C LEU A 324 7.86 -8.53 20.75
N GLY A 325 6.78 -8.97 21.41
CA GLY A 325 6.07 -10.20 21.03
C GLY A 325 6.86 -11.49 21.27
N TYR A 326 7.81 -11.49 22.22
CA TYR A 326 8.57 -12.69 22.56
C TYR A 326 7.67 -13.76 23.19
N SER A 327 7.81 -15.01 22.74
CA SER A 327 6.97 -16.10 23.24
C SER A 327 7.29 -16.40 24.71
N LEU A 328 6.24 -16.42 25.54
CA LEU A 328 6.35 -16.84 26.93
C LEU A 328 6.87 -18.28 27.05
N GLN A 329 6.46 -19.17 26.13
CA GLN A 329 6.93 -20.54 26.09
C GLN A 329 8.46 -20.59 25.88
N GLN A 330 8.98 -19.84 24.90
CA GLN A 330 10.42 -19.79 24.63
C GLN A 330 11.20 -19.21 25.81
N LEU A 331 10.59 -18.28 26.56
CA LEU A 331 11.20 -17.72 27.76
C LEU A 331 11.32 -18.76 28.88
N VAL A 332 10.23 -19.48 29.15
CA VAL A 332 10.21 -20.55 30.17
C VAL A 332 11.18 -21.67 29.80
N GLU A 333 11.19 -22.09 28.53
CA GLU A 333 12.13 -23.11 28.02
C GLU A 333 13.59 -22.68 28.15
N SER A 334 13.89 -21.38 28.08
CA SER A 334 15.25 -20.87 28.23
C SER A 334 15.83 -21.05 29.64
N ARG A 335 14.99 -21.33 30.65
CA ARG A 335 15.34 -21.44 32.08
C ARG A 335 16.09 -20.22 32.66
N LYS A 336 16.01 -19.07 31.99
CA LYS A 336 16.67 -17.83 32.42
C LYS A 336 15.86 -17.02 33.42
N ILE A 337 14.57 -17.33 33.58
CA ILE A 337 13.67 -16.74 34.56
C ILE A 337 13.08 -17.88 35.40
N GLY A 338 13.09 -17.71 36.71
CA GLY A 338 12.49 -18.66 37.65
C GLY A 338 10.96 -18.63 37.59
N SER A 339 10.31 -19.72 37.99
CA SER A 339 8.84 -19.76 38.08
C SER A 339 8.30 -18.73 39.08
N GLU A 340 9.02 -18.49 40.18
CA GLU A 340 8.63 -17.49 41.19
C GLU A 340 8.73 -16.06 40.64
N GLU A 341 9.83 -15.71 39.95
CA GLU A 341 9.99 -14.42 39.30
C GLU A 341 8.89 -14.17 38.26
N LEU A 342 8.51 -15.21 37.52
CA LEU A 342 7.44 -15.12 36.53
C LEU A 342 6.09 -14.82 37.19
N VAL A 343 5.77 -15.47 38.32
CA VAL A 343 4.54 -15.21 39.08
C VAL A 343 4.53 -13.78 39.60
N VAL A 344 5.63 -13.31 40.19
CA VAL A 344 5.76 -11.92 40.67
C VAL A 344 5.56 -10.91 39.53
N MET A 345 6.16 -11.17 38.36
CA MET A 345 5.98 -10.32 37.18
C MET A 345 4.54 -10.37 36.67
N ALA A 346 3.91 -11.55 36.63
CA ALA A 346 2.52 -11.70 36.23
C ALA A 346 1.57 -10.90 37.14
N ASP A 347 1.80 -10.95 38.45
CA ASP A 347 1.02 -10.18 39.41
C ASP A 347 1.26 -8.67 39.26
N MET A 348 2.51 -8.23 39.07
CA MET A 348 2.85 -6.82 38.87
C MET A 348 2.24 -6.22 37.60
N PHE A 349 2.08 -7.04 36.56
CA PHE A 349 1.51 -6.64 35.28
C PHE A 349 0.06 -7.12 35.07
N ASN A 350 -0.68 -7.55 36.11
CA ASN A 350 -1.99 -8.19 35.93
C ASN A 350 -3.02 -7.30 35.22
N GLU A 351 -2.93 -5.98 35.38
CA GLU A 351 -3.83 -5.00 34.75
C GLU A 351 -3.32 -4.52 33.37
N ARG A 352 -2.20 -5.07 32.90
CA ARG A 352 -1.53 -4.66 31.67
C ARG A 352 -1.65 -5.75 30.61
N THR A 353 -1.75 -5.33 29.36
CA THR A 353 -1.72 -6.26 28.20
C THR A 353 -0.31 -6.65 27.79
N TYR A 354 0.69 -6.30 28.59
CA TYR A 354 2.11 -6.51 28.31
C TYR A 354 2.86 -6.79 29.62
N MET A 355 4.00 -7.47 29.50
CA MET A 355 4.92 -7.75 30.61
C MET A 355 6.33 -7.35 30.16
N LEU A 356 7.07 -6.65 31.02
CA LEU A 356 8.47 -6.29 30.75
C LEU A 356 9.39 -7.24 31.50
N LEU A 357 10.29 -7.89 30.76
CA LEU A 357 11.19 -8.90 31.28
C LEU A 357 12.62 -8.55 30.90
N PRO A 358 13.49 -8.20 31.87
CA PRO A 358 14.88 -7.94 31.58
C PRO A 358 15.59 -9.24 31.24
N HIS A 359 16.19 -9.29 30.05
CA HIS A 359 16.98 -10.44 29.61
C HIS A 359 18.47 -10.17 29.82
N PHE A 360 18.98 -10.51 31.00
CA PHE A 360 20.41 -10.42 31.27
C PHE A 360 21.13 -11.58 30.55
N LYS A 361 22.14 -11.26 29.72
CA LYS A 361 23.10 -12.28 29.29
C LYS A 361 23.96 -12.62 30.50
N SER A 362 23.95 -13.89 30.91
CA SER A 362 24.89 -14.43 31.90
C SER A 362 26.32 -14.38 31.40
#